data_AF-A0A2G9PBL0-F1
#
_entry.id   AF-A0A2G9PBL0-F1
#
_cell.length_a   1.000
_cell.length_b   1.000
_cell.length_c   1.000
_cell.angle_alpha   90.00
_cell.angle_beta   90.00
_cell.angle_gamma   90.00
#
_symmetry.space_group_name_H-M   'P 1'
#
loop_
_entity.id
_entity.type
_entity.pdbx_description
1 polymer ?
#
loop_
_entity_poly.entity_id
_entity_poly.type
_entity_poly.pdbx_seq_one_letter_code
_entity_poly.pdbx_strand_id
1 'polypeptide(L)' 'MIKNHKGIRKLTPRECFLLQGFPKNFKLPKNLADSKLYHQAGNSVVVSVIQRIAENMKIVLEGGRINPQKSLT' A
#
# COMPACT_ATOMS: atom_id res chain seq x y z
N MET A 1 4.91 -12.35 9.10
CA MET A 1 4.54 -12.83 10.45
C MET A 1 5.22 -11.93 11.47
N ILE A 2 4.62 -11.72 12.64
CA ILE A 2 5.22 -10.88 13.69
C ILE A 2 5.32 -11.65 15.01
N LYS A 3 6.40 -11.40 15.77
CA LYS A 3 6.66 -12.03 17.06
C LYS A 3 6.01 -11.21 18.17
N ASN A 4 5.29 -11.86 19.08
CA ASN A 4 4.80 -11.28 20.33
C ASN A 4 5.28 -12.12 21.53
N HIS A 5 5.00 -11.66 22.74
CA HIS A 5 5.36 -12.35 23.98
C HIS A 5 4.74 -13.76 24.12
N LYS A 6 3.72 -14.09 23.31
CA LYS A 6 3.01 -15.37 23.29
C LYS A 6 3.40 -16.26 22.09
N GLY A 7 4.33 -15.84 21.23
CA GLY A 7 4.78 -16.58 20.05
C GLY A 7 4.71 -15.81 18.73
N ILE A 8 4.66 -16.53 17.60
CA ILE A 8 4.56 -15.95 16.26
C ILE A 8 3.09 -15.86 15.86
N ARG A 9 2.65 -14.69 15.39
CA ARG A 9 1.31 -14.51 14.82
C ARG A 9 1.32 -14.01 13.38
N LYS A 10 0.22 -14.24 12.68
CA LYS A 10 -0.06 -13.65 11.37
C LYS A 10 -0.36 -12.15 11.55
N LEU A 11 -0.04 -11.36 10.52
CA LEU A 11 -0.49 -9.98 10.41
C LEU A 11 -2.01 -10.00 10.27
N THR A 12 -2.72 -9.04 10.87
CA THR A 12 -4.15 -8.82 10.65
C THR A 12 -4.36 -8.23 9.26
N PRO A 13 -5.57 -8.33 8.67
CA PRO A 13 -5.82 -7.72 7.36
C PRO A 13 -5.50 -6.23 7.38
N ARG A 14 -5.87 -5.55 8.47
CA ARG A 14 -5.57 -4.13 8.68
C ARG A 14 -4.09 -3.81 8.67
N GLU A 15 -3.25 -4.62 9.31
CA GLU A 15 -1.80 -4.45 9.25
C GLU A 15 -1.27 -4.67 7.83
N CYS A 16 -1.81 -5.63 7.07
CA CYS A 16 -1.44 -5.83 5.67
C CYS A 16 -1.77 -4.61 4.80
N PHE A 17 -2.96 -4.01 4.96
CA PHE A 17 -3.31 -2.77 4.24
C PHE A 17 -2.40 -1.59 4.62
N LEU A 18 -2.04 -1.47 5.90
CA LEU A 18 -1.09 -0.44 6.33
C LEU A 18 0.29 -0.64 5.71
N LEU A 19 0.77 -1.88 5.62
CA LEU A 19 2.04 -2.21 4.96
C LEU A 19 2.01 -1.90 3.46
N GLN A 20 0.86 -2.05 2.80
CA GLN A 20 0.66 -1.64 1.41
C GLN A 20 0.62 -0.11 1.24
N GLY A 21 0.65 0.68 2.32
CA GLY A 21 0.63 2.14 2.27
C GLY A 21 -0.77 2.77 2.28
N PHE A 22 -1.82 2.00 2.59
CA PHE A 22 -3.15 2.57 2.79
C PHE A 22 -3.21 3.41 4.07
N PRO A 23 -4.03 4.46 4.10
CA PRO A 23 -4.10 5.33 5.26
C PRO A 23 -4.77 4.63 6.45
N LYS A 24 -4.44 5.05 7.68
CA LYS A 24 -5.00 4.47 8.92
C LYS A 24 -6.52 4.67 9.04
N ASN A 25 -7.13 5.57 8.29
CA ASN A 25 -8.58 5.75 8.26
C ASN A 25 -9.27 4.95 7.13
N PHE A 26 -8.53 4.11 6.39
CA PHE A 26 -9.10 3.27 5.34
C PHE A 26 -10.15 2.31 5.91
N LYS A 27 -11.36 2.37 5.34
CA LYS A 27 -12.51 1.59 5.79
C LYS A 27 -12.45 0.21 5.17
N LEU A 28 -12.17 -0.79 6.01
CA LEU A 28 -12.29 -2.19 5.61
C LEU A 28 -13.76 -2.63 5.74
N PRO A 29 -14.33 -3.31 4.74
CA PRO A 29 -15.69 -3.80 4.81
C PRO A 29 -15.84 -4.82 5.94
N LYS A 30 -16.80 -4.58 6.84
CA LYS A 30 -17.04 -5.42 8.03
C LYS A 30 -17.81 -6.71 7.72
N ASN A 31 -18.45 -6.77 6.57
CA ASN A 31 -19.26 -7.91 6.09
C ASN A 31 -18.45 -8.92 5.26
N LEU A 32 -17.13 -8.75 5.16
CA LEU A 32 -16.23 -9.63 4.40
C LEU A 32 -15.38 -10.46 5.35
N ALA A 33 -15.18 -11.74 5.00
CA ALA A 33 -14.30 -12.62 5.75
C ALA A 33 -12.84 -12.16 5.64
N ASP A 34 -12.07 -12.36 6.72
CA ASP A 34 -10.65 -11.99 6.78
C ASP A 34 -9.83 -12.59 5.63
N SER A 35 -10.14 -13.82 5.19
CA SER A 35 -9.48 -14.45 4.04
C SER A 35 -9.58 -13.60 2.76
N LYS A 36 -10.76 -13.05 2.47
CA LYS A 36 -10.98 -12.17 1.32
C LYS A 36 -10.23 -10.85 1.48
N LEU A 37 -10.17 -10.30 2.69
CA LEU A 37 -9.39 -9.08 2.97
C LEU A 37 -7.88 -9.32 2.79
N TYR A 38 -7.36 -10.49 3.19
CA TYR A 38 -5.97 -10.86 2.92
C TYR A 38 -5.70 -10.97 1.42
N HIS A 39 -6.59 -11.59 0.65
CA HIS A 39 -6.47 -11.63 -0.81
C HIS A 39 -6.51 -10.23 -1.43
N GLN A 40 -7.38 -9.34 -0.96
CA GLN A 40 -7.42 -7.95 -1.42
C GLN A 40 -6.12 -7.20 -1.10
N ALA A 41 -5.60 -7.34 0.12
CA ALA A 41 -4.33 -6.72 0.50
C ALA A 41 -3.15 -7.29 -0.29
N GLY A 42 -3.16 -8.59 -0.60
CA GLY A 42 -2.12 -9.26 -1.39
C GLY A 42 -2.17 -8.94 -2.88
N ASN A 43 -3.36 -8.80 -3.45
CA ASN A 43 -3.57 -8.41 -4.84
C ASN A 43 -3.50 -6.90 -5.05
N SER A 44 -3.41 -6.12 -3.97
CA SER A 44 -3.22 -4.68 -4.05
C SER A 44 -1.77 -4.34 -4.36
N VAL A 45 -1.59 -3.16 -4.95
CA VAL A 45 -0.28 -2.57 -5.24
C VAL A 45 0.11 -1.60 -4.13
N VAL A 46 1.42 -1.45 -3.90
CA VAL A 46 1.94 -0.54 -2.88
C VAL A 46 1.60 0.91 -3.26
N VAL A 47 0.85 1.59 -2.40
CA VAL A 47 0.28 2.92 -2.67
C VAL A 47 1.37 3.96 -2.97
N SER A 48 2.50 3.92 -2.26
CA SER A 48 3.62 4.86 -2.47
C SER A 48 4.27 4.71 -3.85
N VAL A 49 4.35 3.49 -4.38
CA VAL A 49 4.90 3.23 -5.71
C VAL A 49 3.99 3.80 -6.78
N ILE A 50 2.68 3.55 -6.68
CA ILE A 50 1.70 4.08 -7.62
C ILE A 50 1.65 5.60 -7.57
N GLN A 51 1.71 6.20 -6.37
CA GLN A 51 1.77 7.64 -6.21
C GLN A 51 2.95 8.23 -6.99
N ARG A 52 4.15 7.64 -6.85
CA ARG A 52 5.35 8.10 -7.56
C ARG A 52 5.20 8.02 -9.09
N ILE A 53 4.63 6.93 -9.58
CA ILE A 53 4.36 6.73 -11.01
C ILE A 53 3.36 7.79 -11.49
N ALA A 54 2.28 8.01 -10.75
CA ALA A 54 1.24 8.99 -11.09
C ALA A 54 1.80 10.43 -11.10
N GLU A 55 2.67 10.79 -10.16
CA GLU A 55 3.35 12.09 -10.13
C GLU A 55 4.22 12.29 -11.38
N ASN A 56 4.99 11.27 -11.76
CA ASN A 56 5.80 11.31 -12.99
C ASN A 56 4.93 11.41 -14.25
N MET A 57 3.82 10.67 -14.32
CA MET A 57 2.86 10.78 -15.42
C MET A 57 2.26 12.18 -15.50
N LYS A 58 1.88 12.77 -14.36
CA LYS A 58 1.35 14.12 -14.28
C LYS A 58 2.34 15.16 -14.84
N ILE A 59 3.61 15.08 -14.45
CA ILE A 59 4.66 15.99 -14.96
C ILE A 59 4.71 15.96 -16.48
N VAL A 60 4.66 14.78 -17.09
CA VAL A 60 4.71 14.62 -18.55
C VAL A 60 3.45 15.16 -19.21
N LEU A 61 2.28 14.89 -18.64
CA LEU A 61 1.00 15.40 -19.15
C LEU A 61 0.91 16.93 -19.09
N GLU A 62 1.58 17.57 -18.13
CA GLU A 62 1.66 19.03 -17.99
C GLU A 62 2.79 19.66 -18.86
N GLY A 63 3.48 18.86 -19.69
CA GLY A 63 4.56 19.32 -20.58
C GLY A 63 5.92 19.47 -19.91
N GLY A 64 6.06 19.01 -18.66
CA GLY A 64 7.32 18.95 -17.94
C GLY A 64 8.21 17.78 -18.39
N ARG A 65 9.50 17.84 -18.04
CA ARG A 65 10.46 16.74 -18.25
C ARG A 65 10.77 16.04 -16.93
N ILE A 66 10.79 14.71 -16.95
CA ILE A 66 11.17 13.91 -15.77
C ILE A 66 12.69 13.98 -15.61
N ASN A 67 13.17 14.41 -14.43
CA ASN A 67 14.58 14.37 -14.06
C ASN A 67 14.86 13.09 -13.23
N PRO A 68 15.65 12.11 -13.74
CA PRO A 68 15.86 10.83 -13.07
C PRO A 68 16.47 10.96 -11.67
N GLN A 69 17.30 11.98 -11.41
CA GLN A 69 18.01 12.12 -10.13
C GLN A 69 17.14 12.62 -8.96
N LYS A 70 16.02 13.31 -9.20
CA LYS A 70 15.09 13.75 -8.12
C LYS A 70 14.10 12.67 -7.69
N SER A 71 14.22 11.45 -8.23
CA SER A 71 13.26 10.36 -7.98
C SER A 71 13.60 9.41 -6.84
N LEU A 72 14.79 9.55 -6.28
CA LEU A 72 15.35 8.64 -5.27
C LEU A 72 15.47 9.26 -3.87
N THR A 73 15.12 10.54 -3.72
CA THR A 73 15.05 11.28 -2.46
C THR A 73 13.60 11.55 -2.11
#